data_AF-A0A3R5QUI6-F1
#
_entry.id   AF-A0A3R5QUI6-F1
#
_cell.length_a   1.000
_cell.length_b   1.000
_cell.length_c   1.000
_cell.angle_alpha   90.00
_cell.angle_beta   90.00
_cell.angle_gamma   90.00
#
_symmetry.space_group_name_H-M   'P 1'
#
loop_
_entity.id
_entity.type
_entity.pdbx_description
1 polymer ?
#
loop_
_entity_poly.entity_id
_entity_poly.type
_entity_poly.pdbx_seq_one_letter_code
_entity_poly.pdbx_strand_id
1 'polypeptide(L)' 'MKLRPLQITILSVQSLALILNLYAIFIKKVKDYNGHIVGAFLICLIMVLSLKSWSLSEKNKNKI' A
#
# COMPACT_ATOMS: atom_id res chain seq x y z
N MET A 1 -4.63 -7.93 15.23
CA MET A 1 -4.13 -6.54 15.28
C MET A 1 -5.32 -5.61 15.16
N LYS A 2 -5.57 -4.76 16.16
CA LYS A 2 -6.52 -3.66 15.99
C LYS A 2 -5.75 -2.51 15.34
N LEU A 3 -6.00 -2.26 14.05
CA LEU A 3 -5.39 -1.14 13.36
C LEU A 3 -5.96 0.17 13.91
N ARG A 4 -5.09 1.14 14.14
CA ARG A 4 -5.50 2.50 14.50
C ARG A 4 -6.23 3.13 13.31
N PRO A 5 -7.19 4.04 13.53
CA PRO A 5 -7.91 4.72 12.45
C PRO A 5 -6.97 5.31 11.38
N LEU A 6 -5.87 5.93 11.79
CA LEU A 6 -4.85 6.48 10.88
C LEU A 6 -4.19 5.40 10.00
N GLN A 7 -3.92 4.21 10.53
CA GLN A 7 -3.33 3.11 9.77
C GLN A 7 -4.32 2.60 8.72
N ILE A 8 -5.61 2.55 9.05
CA ILE A 8 -6.67 2.21 8.11
C ILE A 8 -6.72 3.24 6.97
N THR A 9 -6.68 4.54 7.29
CA THR A 9 -6.65 5.60 6.28
C THR A 9 -5.46 5.45 5.32
N ILE A 10 -4.26 5.20 5.85
CA ILE A 10 -3.06 4.99 5.04
C ILE A 10 -3.25 3.77 4.11
N LEU A 11 -3.76 2.66 4.64
CA LEU A 11 -3.98 1.44 3.85
C LEU A 11 -5.03 1.66 2.75
N SER A 12 -6.08 2.42 3.04
CA SER A 12 -7.12 2.78 2.06
C SER A 12 -6.57 3.64 0.92
N VAL A 13 -5.75 4.64 1.23
CA VAL A 13 -5.10 5.50 0.23
C VAL A 13 -4.15 4.69 -0.65
N GLN A 14 -3.33 3.81 -0.05
CA GLN A 14 -2.44 2.92 -0.79
C GLN A 14 -3.22 1.96 -1.70
N SER A 15 -4.33 1.40 -1.21
CA SER A 15 -5.18 0.50 -2.00
C SER A 15 -5.83 1.22 -3.18
N LEU A 16 -6.32 2.45 -2.98
CA LEU A 16 -6.89 3.27 -4.05
C LEU A 16 -5.85 3.60 -5.13
N ALA A 17 -4.64 4.00 -4.72
CA ALA A 17 -3.55 4.27 -5.64
C ALA A 17 -3.15 3.03 -6.46
N LEU A 18 -3.17 1.83 -5.84
CA LEU A 18 -2.91 0.58 -6.52
C LEU A 18 -3.99 0.28 -7.57
N ILE A 19 -5.26 0.43 -7.19
CA ILE A 19 -6.40 0.25 -8.09
C ILE A 19 -6.28 1.18 -9.30
N LEU A 20 -5.94 2.46 -9.12
CA LEU A 20 -5.77 3.40 -10.22
C LEU A 20 -4.64 3.01 -11.17
N ASN A 21 -3.51 2.51 -10.65
CA ASN A 21 -2.41 2.03 -11.49
C ASN A 21 -2.81 0.77 -12.28
N LEU A 22 -3.46 -0.20 -11.63
CA LEU A 22 -3.94 -1.42 -12.29
C LEU A 22 -5.02 -1.10 -13.33
N TYR A 23 -5.93 -0.16 -13.03
CA TYR A 23 -6.95 0.32 -13.97
C TYR A 23 -6.32 0.96 -15.20
N ALA A 24 -5.27 1.77 -15.02
CA ALA A 24 -4.55 2.39 -16.12
C ALA A 24 -3.90 1.33 -17.05
N ILE A 25 -3.37 0.25 -16.48
CA ILE A 25 -2.71 -0.85 -17.22
C ILE A 25 -3.75 -1.71 -17.94
N PHE A 26 -4.73 -2.25 -17.22
CA PHE A 26 -5.62 -3.31 -17.73
C PHE A 26 -6.84 -2.77 -18.49
N ILE A 27 -7.39 -1.62 -18.09
CA ILE A 27 -8.60 -1.06 -18.71
C ILE A 27 -8.24 0.06 -19.67
N LYS A 28 -7.52 1.09 -19.21
CA LYS A 28 -7.21 2.25 -20.07
C LYS A 28 -6.10 1.96 -21.08
N LYS A 29 -5.28 0.92 -20.86
CA LYS A 29 -4.15 0.51 -21.72
C LYS A 29 -3.28 1.70 -22.15
N VAL A 30 -2.91 2.53 -21.18
CA VAL A 30 -2.12 3.73 -21.43
C VAL A 30 -0.77 3.38 -22.08
N LYS A 31 -0.27 4.26 -22.95
CA LYS A 31 1.03 4.07 -23.63
C LYS A 31 2.18 3.93 -22.63
N ASP A 32 2.15 4.69 -21.53
CA ASP A 32 3.16 4.66 -20.47
C ASP A 32 2.90 3.55 -19.43
N TYR A 33 2.62 2.33 -19.90
CA TYR A 33 2.31 1.19 -19.05
C TYR A 33 3.43 0.88 -18.04
N ASN A 34 4.70 1.08 -18.43
CA ASN A 34 5.87 0.87 -17.57
C ASN A 34 5.86 1.76 -16.33
N GLY A 35 5.46 3.03 -16.47
CA GLY A 35 5.39 3.95 -15.33
C GLY A 35 4.35 3.49 -14.29
N HIS A 36 3.23 2.96 -14.76
CA HIS A 36 2.19 2.41 -13.88
C HIS A 36 2.58 1.09 -13.23
N ILE A 37 3.35 0.24 -13.92
CA ILE A 37 3.89 -1.00 -13.34
C ILE A 37 4.85 -0.67 -12.20
N VAL A 38 5.79 0.26 -12.43
CA VAL A 38 6.73 0.72 -11.39
C VAL A 38 5.98 1.37 -10.23
N GLY A 39 4.96 2.18 -10.53
CA GLY A 39 4.09 2.79 -9.52
C GLY A 39 3.35 1.75 -8.66
N ALA A 40 2.74 0.75 -9.30
CA ALA A 40 2.06 -0.34 -8.60
C ALA A 40 3.03 -1.15 -7.72
N PHE A 41 4.23 -1.44 -8.22
CA PHE A 41 5.28 -2.13 -7.48
C PHE A 41 5.71 -1.34 -6.23
N LEU A 42 5.94 -0.04 -6.35
CA LEU A 42 6.29 0.84 -5.23
C LEU A 42 5.19 0.89 -4.18
N ILE A 43 3.92 0.98 -4.59
CA ILE A 43 2.79 0.98 -3.66
C ILE A 43 2.73 -0.35 -2.88
N CYS A 44 2.91 -1.48 -3.55
CA CYS A 44 2.98 -2.79 -2.90
C CYS A 44 4.14 -2.85 -1.88
N LEU A 45 5.33 -2.34 -2.23
CA LEU A 45 6.47 -2.29 -1.33
C LEU A 45 6.15 -1.48 -0.06
N ILE A 46 5.57 -0.29 -0.23
CA ILE A 46 5.20 0.59 0.88
C ILE A 46 4.10 -0.05 1.75
N MET A 47 3.12 -0.75 1.16
CA MET A 47 2.11 -1.49 1.92
C MET A 47 2.75 -2.55 2.81
N VAL A 48 3.67 -3.37 2.27
CA VAL A 48 4.37 -4.41 3.03
C VAL A 48 5.20 -3.79 4.17
N LEU A 49 5.94 -2.71 3.89
CA LEU A 49 6.71 -1.99 4.91
C LEU A 49 5.81 -1.38 6.00
N SER A 50 4.65 -0.84 5.63
CA SER A 50 3.67 -0.27 6.56
C SER A 50 3.15 -1.35 7.51
N LEU A 51 2.73 -2.50 6.97
CA LEU A 51 2.25 -3.63 7.76
C LEU A 51 3.33 -4.23 8.66
N LYS A 52 4.56 -4.39 8.15
CA LYS A 52 5.74 -4.83 8.93
C LYS A 52 6.03 -3.86 10.08
N SER A 53 6.04 -2.56 9.80
CA SER A 53 6.27 -1.51 10.81
C SER A 53 5.23 -1.56 11.92
N TRP A 54 3.95 -1.70 11.57
CA TRP A 54 2.88 -1.81 12.55
C TRP A 54 2.97 -3.10 13.38
N SER A 55 3.38 -4.22 12.76
CA SER A 55 3.67 -5.47 13.46
C SER A 55 4.79 -5.35 14.47
N LEU A 56 5.86 -4.65 14.12
CA LEU A 56 6.97 -4.40 15.03
C LEU A 56 6.54 -3.49 16.19
N SER A 57 5.76 -2.45 15.91
CA SER A 57 5.26 -1.52 16.93
C SER A 57 4.35 -2.21 17.95
N GLU A 58 3.43 -3.06 17.52
CA GLU A 58 2.57 -3.83 18.43
C GLU A 58 3.37 -4.83 19.27
N LYS A 59 4.38 -5.49 18.69
CA LYS A 59 5.29 -6.37 19.45
C LYS A 59 6.06 -5.62 20.54
N ASN A 60 6.51 -4.39 20.25
CA ASN A 60 7.23 -3.58 21.23
C ASN A 60 6.31 -3.07 22.35
N LYS A 61 5.05 -2.72 22.05
CA LYS A 61 4.08 -2.34 23.10
C LYS A 61 3.76 -3.47 24.07
N ASN A 62 3.72 -4.72 23.61
CA ASN A 62 3.41 -5.87 24.47
C ASN A 62 4.61 -6.33 25.33
N LYS A 63 5.80 -5.73 25.15
CA LYS A 63 7.00 -6.03 25.96
C LYS A 63 7.20 -5.05 27.13
N ILE A 64 6.44 -3.96 27.17
CA ILE A 64 6.44 -2.94 28.23
C ILE A 64 5.21 -3.20 29.09
#